data_AF-A0A7D5SIV9-F1
#
_entry.id   AF-A0A7D5SIV9-F1
#
_cell.length_a   1.000
_cell.length_b   1.000
_cell.length_c   1.000
_cell.angle_alpha   90.00
_cell.angle_beta   90.00
_cell.angle_gamma   90.00
#
_symmetry.space_group_name_H-M   'P 1'
#
loop_
_entity.id
_entity.type
_entity.pdbx_description
1 polymer ?
#
loop_
_entity_poly.entity_id
_entity_poly.type
_entity_poly.pdbx_seq_one_letter_code
_entity_poly.pdbx_strand_id
1 'polypeptide(L)'
;MFIISIVSPKGCNEQLIIKQLVELTSFDLVCDEDVFKKVEQLFGVKEKKLQKSLFETSNFGVFDKLKHKKNLCYFKIALAQSILDFNKIYFGVGTYFIPPNLQNLLRLAFGADLSFRIGTYAKNARISLHQAESIVKKYDKQLMQFTRYHLNKKPFSPDFFDANIDVSKYKVEEVAKRIFELMQSKITEPLAEGQKKINDFIIACKVQLYFLLMGEDVETAFSNGKLTVFLKKLKIRMENYANKIKESVPNLPEIKEVEVIPGKSIEIPSTMSVKLEQPRLVMLVDDEIEFVDTLSERLANREFRTSVAYSGEEAIENITKEVPDVIILDLKMPGIDGIEVLRRVKKEHPETEVIILTGHGSEKEKQIAYELGAFGYLEKPVDIDVLSETIRKAYEKIHRMKNLNEGEKP
;
A
#
# COMPACT_ATOMS: atom_id res chain seq x y z
N MET A 1 -28.16 10.61 3.34
CA MET A 1 -27.27 10.44 2.17
C MET A 1 -25.98 9.81 2.66
N PHE A 2 -25.75 8.53 2.36
CA PHE A 2 -24.71 7.74 3.03
C PHE A 2 -24.15 6.64 2.12
N ILE A 3 -22.88 6.25 2.29
CA ILE A 3 -22.25 5.13 1.58
C ILE A 3 -21.78 4.12 2.62
N ILE A 4 -22.14 2.85 2.44
CA ILE A 4 -21.59 1.74 3.20
C ILE A 4 -20.64 0.98 2.28
N SER A 5 -19.34 0.92 2.60
CA SER A 5 -18.38 0.13 1.82
C SER A 5 -17.98 -1.11 2.62
N ILE A 6 -18.18 -2.29 2.03
CA ILE A 6 -17.95 -3.57 2.67
C ILE A 6 -16.91 -4.36 1.87
N VAL A 7 -15.86 -4.81 2.55
CA VAL A 7 -14.95 -5.84 2.05
C VAL A 7 -15.12 -7.11 2.87
N SER A 8 -15.02 -8.27 2.24
CA SER A 8 -15.12 -9.56 2.92
C SER A 8 -14.17 -10.57 2.29
N PRO A 9 -13.57 -11.47 3.09
CA PRO A 9 -13.09 -12.73 2.55
C PRO A 9 -14.28 -13.59 2.11
N LYS A 10 -14.04 -14.62 1.28
CA LYS A 10 -15.09 -15.57 0.90
C LYS A 10 -15.53 -16.40 2.10
N GLY A 11 -16.85 -16.63 2.21
CA GLY A 11 -17.43 -17.56 3.20
C GLY A 11 -17.88 -16.92 4.51
N CYS A 12 -18.08 -15.61 4.53
CA CYS A 12 -18.58 -14.85 5.68
C CYS A 12 -20.10 -14.61 5.64
N ASN A 13 -20.86 -15.39 4.87
CA ASN A 13 -22.28 -15.11 4.58
C ASN A 13 -22.51 -13.71 3.97
N GLU A 14 -21.50 -13.15 3.32
CA GLU A 14 -21.47 -11.78 2.82
C GLU A 14 -22.71 -11.43 1.98
N GLN A 15 -23.11 -12.32 1.08
CA GLN A 15 -24.28 -12.13 0.21
C GLN A 15 -25.60 -12.06 1.00
N LEU A 16 -25.76 -12.88 2.04
CA LEU A 16 -26.97 -12.90 2.85
C LEU A 16 -27.06 -11.65 3.73
N ILE A 17 -25.93 -11.26 4.34
CA ILE A 17 -25.84 -10.06 5.18
C ILE A 17 -26.14 -8.82 4.33
N ILE A 18 -25.53 -8.71 3.15
CA ILE A 18 -25.75 -7.58 2.24
C ILE A 18 -27.20 -7.53 1.78
N LYS A 19 -27.80 -8.67 1.43
CA LYS A 19 -29.22 -8.71 1.03
C LYS A 19 -30.13 -8.14 2.14
N GLN A 20 -29.93 -8.58 3.38
CA GLN A 20 -30.71 -8.04 4.51
C GLN A 20 -30.42 -6.57 4.76
N LEU A 21 -29.17 -6.13 4.58
CA LEU A 21 -28.81 -4.73 4.73
C LEU A 21 -29.45 -3.85 3.64
N VAL A 22 -29.53 -4.32 2.39
CA VAL A 22 -30.28 -3.66 1.31
C VAL A 22 -31.75 -3.52 1.69
N GLU A 23 -32.38 -4.58 2.22
CA GLU A 23 -33.77 -4.53 2.66
C GLU A 23 -33.98 -3.53 3.82
N LEU A 24 -33.07 -3.47 4.80
CA LEU A 24 -33.16 -2.56 5.95
C LEU A 24 -32.91 -1.09 5.58
N THR A 25 -31.99 -0.83 4.65
CA THR A 25 -31.56 0.54 4.29
C THR A 25 -32.30 1.11 3.09
N SER A 26 -32.87 0.26 2.24
CA SER A 26 -33.32 0.61 0.88
C SER A 26 -32.21 1.21 0.00
N PHE A 27 -30.94 0.94 0.30
CA PHE A 27 -29.81 1.41 -0.49
C PHE A 27 -29.55 0.47 -1.67
N ASP A 28 -29.13 1.03 -2.80
CA ASP A 28 -28.76 0.22 -3.96
C ASP A 28 -27.40 -0.46 -3.72
N LEU A 29 -27.32 -1.73 -4.09
CA LEU A 29 -26.08 -2.49 -4.09
C LEU A 29 -25.26 -2.17 -5.34
N VAL A 30 -23.97 -1.91 -5.16
CA VAL A 30 -22.96 -1.79 -6.22
C VAL A 30 -21.84 -2.78 -5.94
N CYS A 31 -21.55 -3.65 -6.91
CA CYS A 31 -20.44 -4.60 -6.83
C CYS A 31 -19.30 -4.20 -7.79
N ASP A 32 -18.14 -4.83 -7.65
CA ASP A 32 -17.00 -4.63 -8.57
C ASP A 32 -17.38 -4.93 -10.03
N GLU A 33 -18.24 -5.93 -10.27
CA GLU A 33 -18.79 -6.27 -11.58
C GLU A 33 -19.58 -5.12 -12.22
N ASP A 34 -20.35 -4.38 -11.42
CA ASP A 34 -21.13 -3.24 -11.91
C ASP A 34 -20.21 -2.07 -12.30
N VAL A 35 -19.12 -1.89 -11.54
CA VAL A 35 -18.08 -0.91 -11.89
C VAL A 35 -17.36 -1.31 -13.17
N PHE A 36 -17.02 -2.58 -13.38
CA PHE A 36 -16.41 -3.01 -14.64
C PHE A 36 -17.30 -2.76 -15.86
N LYS A 37 -18.60 -3.06 -15.75
CA LYS A 37 -19.56 -2.76 -16.82
C LYS A 37 -19.58 -1.26 -17.12
N LYS A 38 -19.56 -0.43 -16.08
CA LYS A 38 -19.50 1.03 -16.25
C LYS A 38 -18.19 1.49 -16.89
N VAL A 39 -17.06 0.86 -16.57
CA VAL A 39 -15.79 1.12 -17.28
C VAL A 39 -15.91 0.77 -18.76
N GLU A 40 -16.51 -0.36 -19.10
CA GLU A 40 -16.72 -0.77 -20.49
C GLU A 40 -17.59 0.24 -21.25
N GLN A 41 -18.66 0.74 -20.61
CA GLN A 41 -19.52 1.79 -21.17
C GLN A 41 -18.80 3.13 -21.38
N LEU A 42 -17.98 3.55 -20.41
CA LEU A 42 -17.32 4.87 -20.44
C LEU A 42 -16.06 4.90 -21.31
N PHE A 43 -15.30 3.80 -21.35
CA PHE A 43 -13.95 3.76 -21.92
C PHE A 43 -13.75 2.67 -22.98
N GLY A 44 -14.76 1.84 -23.27
CA GLY A 44 -14.68 0.77 -24.27
C GLY A 44 -13.75 -0.39 -23.90
N VAL A 45 -13.35 -0.50 -22.63
CA VAL A 45 -12.45 -1.55 -22.15
C VAL A 45 -13.27 -2.71 -21.58
N LYS A 46 -13.16 -3.89 -22.21
CA LYS A 46 -13.89 -5.10 -21.79
C LYS A 46 -13.66 -5.49 -20.33
N GLU A 47 -14.74 -5.85 -19.63
CA GLU A 47 -14.75 -6.29 -18.23
C GLU A 47 -13.67 -7.35 -17.93
N LYS A 48 -13.66 -8.47 -18.67
CA LYS A 48 -12.69 -9.58 -18.44
C LYS A 48 -11.23 -9.13 -18.49
N LYS A 49 -10.92 -8.13 -19.33
CA LYS A 49 -9.56 -7.60 -19.48
C LYS A 49 -9.18 -6.74 -18.28
N LEU A 50 -10.13 -5.97 -17.74
CA LEU A 50 -9.95 -5.15 -16.54
C LEU A 50 -9.81 -6.03 -15.29
N GLN A 51 -10.72 -6.98 -15.12
CA GLN A 51 -10.68 -7.92 -14.01
C GLN A 51 -9.33 -8.64 -13.94
N LYS A 52 -8.87 -9.17 -15.08
CA LYS A 52 -7.55 -9.79 -15.17
C LYS A 52 -6.41 -8.81 -14.88
N SER A 53 -6.51 -7.58 -15.39
CA SER A 53 -5.47 -6.57 -15.19
C SER A 53 -5.37 -6.11 -13.73
N LEU A 54 -6.49 -5.99 -13.03
CA LEU A 54 -6.56 -5.30 -11.74
C LEU A 54 -6.62 -6.27 -10.56
N PHE A 55 -7.29 -7.41 -10.73
CA PHE A 55 -7.69 -8.31 -9.64
C PHE A 55 -7.22 -9.76 -9.80
N GLU A 56 -6.80 -10.18 -11.00
CA GLU A 56 -6.30 -11.54 -11.23
C GLU A 56 -4.90 -11.56 -11.84
N THR A 57 -3.83 -11.41 -11.05
CA THR A 57 -2.51 -11.84 -11.53
C THR A 57 -1.49 -12.15 -10.45
N SER A 58 -0.81 -13.28 -10.64
CA SER A 58 0.49 -13.64 -10.05
C SER A 58 1.68 -12.89 -10.68
N ASN A 59 1.45 -12.04 -11.68
CA ASN A 59 2.46 -11.38 -12.52
C ASN A 59 2.24 -9.86 -12.63
N PHE A 60 1.89 -9.17 -11.54
CA PHE A 60 1.82 -7.70 -11.52
C PHE A 60 3.15 -7.00 -11.90
N GLY A 61 4.25 -7.75 -12.09
CA GLY A 61 5.57 -7.28 -12.50
C GLY A 61 5.98 -7.50 -13.97
N VAL A 62 5.21 -8.20 -14.81
CA VAL A 62 5.68 -8.60 -16.17
C VAL A 62 5.01 -7.83 -17.32
N PHE A 63 3.93 -7.08 -17.07
CA PHE A 63 3.21 -6.31 -18.11
C PHE A 63 3.19 -4.81 -17.84
N ASP A 64 3.31 -4.03 -18.92
CA ASP A 64 3.22 -2.56 -19.04
C ASP A 64 2.58 -1.85 -17.83
N LYS A 65 3.43 -1.38 -16.91
CA LYS A 65 3.05 -0.67 -15.66
C LYS A 65 2.15 0.54 -15.93
N LEU A 66 2.32 1.21 -17.07
CA LEU A 66 1.47 2.33 -17.48
C LEU A 66 0.07 1.85 -17.87
N LYS A 67 -0.05 0.75 -18.62
CA LYS A 67 -1.35 0.15 -18.96
C LYS A 67 -2.13 -0.29 -17.73
N HIS A 68 -1.46 -0.91 -16.77
CA HIS A 68 -2.10 -1.28 -15.51
C HIS A 68 -2.64 -0.06 -14.76
N LYS A 69 -1.81 1.00 -14.63
CA LYS A 69 -2.22 2.26 -14.00
C LYS A 69 -3.38 2.94 -14.72
N LYS A 70 -3.39 2.93 -16.06
CA LYS A 70 -4.52 3.42 -16.88
C LYS A 70 -5.82 2.69 -16.54
N ASN A 71 -5.77 1.37 -16.51
CA ASN A 71 -6.93 0.54 -16.13
C ASN A 71 -7.43 0.86 -14.72
N LEU A 72 -6.51 1.10 -13.78
CA LEU A 72 -6.88 1.47 -12.41
C LEU A 72 -7.55 2.85 -12.36
N CYS A 73 -7.06 3.83 -13.14
CA CYS A 73 -7.72 5.13 -13.27
C CYS A 73 -9.13 5.00 -13.85
N TYR A 74 -9.33 4.18 -14.90
CA TYR A 74 -10.67 3.92 -15.43
C TYR A 74 -11.61 3.37 -14.35
N PHE A 75 -11.15 2.38 -13.59
CA PHE A 75 -11.91 1.79 -12.50
C PHE A 75 -12.27 2.82 -11.43
N LYS A 76 -11.29 3.64 -10.97
CA LYS A 76 -11.52 4.69 -9.96
C LYS A 76 -12.54 5.72 -10.41
N ILE A 77 -12.50 6.15 -11.67
CA ILE A 77 -13.47 7.11 -12.23
C ILE A 77 -14.87 6.49 -12.25
N ALA A 78 -15.01 5.27 -12.77
CA ALA A 78 -16.30 4.58 -12.82
C ALA A 78 -16.86 4.31 -11.42
N LEU A 79 -16.02 3.86 -10.48
CA LEU A 79 -16.35 3.67 -9.07
C LEU A 79 -16.92 4.94 -8.45
N ALA A 80 -16.18 6.05 -8.57
CA ALA A 80 -16.59 7.34 -8.01
C ALA A 80 -17.91 7.84 -8.60
N GLN A 81 -18.12 7.65 -9.92
CA GLN A 81 -19.40 7.98 -10.55
C GLN A 81 -20.54 7.04 -10.14
N SER A 82 -20.28 5.80 -9.73
CA SER A 82 -21.32 4.86 -9.28
C SER A 82 -21.81 5.14 -7.85
N ILE A 83 -21.00 5.83 -7.06
CA ILE A 83 -21.34 6.21 -5.68
C ILE A 83 -21.70 7.71 -5.57
N LEU A 84 -21.80 8.41 -6.70
CA LEU A 84 -22.00 9.85 -6.80
C LEU A 84 -23.40 10.29 -6.32
N ASP A 85 -24.42 9.45 -6.51
CA ASP A 85 -25.80 9.74 -6.13
C ASP A 85 -26.14 9.23 -4.71
N PHE A 86 -25.14 8.68 -4.01
CA PHE A 86 -25.19 8.20 -2.62
C PHE A 86 -26.32 7.20 -2.33
N ASN A 87 -26.53 6.86 -1.04
CA ASN A 87 -27.41 5.78 -0.58
C ASN A 87 -27.08 4.45 -1.27
N LYS A 88 -25.78 4.12 -1.26
CA LYS A 88 -25.22 2.93 -1.87
C LYS A 88 -24.58 2.03 -0.82
N ILE A 89 -24.77 0.73 -0.99
CA ILE A 89 -23.91 -0.28 -0.38
C ILE A 89 -22.95 -0.72 -1.46
N TYR A 90 -21.66 -0.39 -1.30
CA TYR A 90 -20.63 -0.92 -2.18
C TYR A 90 -20.04 -2.19 -1.55
N PHE A 91 -20.04 -3.29 -2.29
CA PHE A 91 -19.42 -4.54 -1.88
C PHE A 91 -18.33 -4.98 -2.85
N GLY A 92 -17.14 -5.24 -2.33
CA GLY A 92 -16.04 -5.78 -3.11
C GLY A 92 -14.66 -5.26 -2.70
N VAL A 93 -13.65 -5.67 -3.45
CA VAL A 93 -12.27 -5.23 -3.27
C VAL A 93 -12.03 -3.84 -3.87
N GLY A 94 -12.90 -3.36 -4.76
CA GLY A 94 -12.89 -1.98 -5.23
C GLY A 94 -13.13 -0.94 -4.11
N THR A 95 -13.73 -1.35 -2.98
CA THR A 95 -13.96 -0.48 -1.82
C THR A 95 -12.69 0.19 -1.30
N TYR A 96 -11.53 -0.45 -1.43
CA TYR A 96 -10.25 0.13 -1.02
C TYR A 96 -9.92 1.43 -1.76
N PHE A 97 -10.47 1.63 -2.95
CA PHE A 97 -10.26 2.83 -3.76
C PHE A 97 -11.30 3.93 -3.53
N ILE A 98 -12.30 3.71 -2.67
CA ILE A 98 -13.21 4.77 -2.23
C ILE A 98 -12.40 5.75 -1.35
N PRO A 99 -12.45 7.07 -1.62
CA PRO A 99 -11.73 8.05 -0.81
C PRO A 99 -12.16 7.96 0.67
N PRO A 100 -11.23 7.83 1.64
CA PRO A 100 -11.55 7.58 3.04
C PRO A 100 -12.15 8.81 3.75
N ASN A 101 -11.81 10.02 3.30
CA ASN A 101 -12.22 11.27 3.94
C ASN A 101 -13.58 11.78 3.45
N LEU A 102 -14.40 10.90 2.88
CA LEU A 102 -15.79 11.21 2.53
C LEU A 102 -16.62 11.30 3.80
N GLN A 103 -17.40 12.38 3.91
CA GLN A 103 -18.45 12.45 4.93
C GLN A 103 -19.50 11.38 4.64
N ASN A 104 -20.14 10.87 5.69
CA ASN A 104 -21.21 9.87 5.59
C ASN A 104 -20.78 8.58 4.84
N LEU A 105 -19.53 8.16 5.07
CA LEU A 105 -18.99 6.88 4.62
C LEU A 105 -18.76 5.97 5.83
N LEU A 106 -19.30 4.74 5.81
CA LEU A 106 -18.98 3.68 6.76
C LEU A 106 -18.18 2.58 6.05
N ARG A 107 -16.94 2.36 6.48
CA ARG A 107 -16.03 1.35 5.93
C ARG A 107 -15.99 0.15 6.84
N LEU A 108 -16.41 -1.00 6.33
CA LEU A 108 -16.52 -2.24 7.09
C LEU A 108 -15.70 -3.34 6.45
N ALA A 109 -15.08 -4.17 7.31
CA ALA A 109 -14.59 -5.47 6.90
C ALA A 109 -15.34 -6.58 7.63
N PHE A 110 -15.70 -7.64 6.91
CA PHE A 110 -16.13 -8.89 7.53
C PHE A 110 -14.94 -9.80 7.75
N GLY A 111 -15.00 -10.59 8.82
CA GLY A 111 -14.01 -11.61 9.14
C GLY A 111 -14.66 -12.81 9.81
N ALA A 112 -14.03 -13.96 9.66
CA ALA A 112 -14.34 -15.18 10.39
C ALA A 112 -13.13 -16.13 10.28
N ASP A 113 -13.03 -17.09 11.20
CA ASP A 113 -11.99 -18.11 11.12
C ASP A 113 -12.13 -18.97 9.84
N LEU A 114 -11.02 -19.60 9.45
CA LEU A 114 -10.95 -20.34 8.19
C LEU A 114 -11.94 -21.50 8.14
N SER A 115 -12.16 -22.21 9.26
CA SER A 115 -13.06 -23.36 9.32
C SER A 115 -14.51 -22.93 9.11
N PHE A 116 -14.94 -21.86 9.78
CA PHE A 116 -16.25 -21.25 9.57
C PHE A 116 -16.45 -20.85 8.12
N ARG A 117 -15.46 -20.18 7.52
CA ARG A 117 -15.55 -19.70 6.12
C ARG A 117 -15.68 -20.84 5.12
N ILE A 118 -14.88 -21.90 5.27
CA ILE A 118 -14.92 -23.07 4.40
C ILE A 118 -16.28 -23.76 4.51
N GLY A 119 -16.76 -24.02 5.73
CA GLY A 119 -18.05 -24.68 5.96
C GLY A 119 -19.22 -23.89 5.39
N THR A 120 -19.23 -22.57 5.64
CA THR A 120 -20.26 -21.65 5.13
C THR A 120 -20.25 -21.59 3.60
N TYR A 121 -19.06 -21.45 3.00
CA TYR A 121 -18.94 -21.40 1.53
C TYR A 121 -19.36 -22.71 0.87
N ALA A 122 -18.93 -23.86 1.42
CA ALA A 122 -19.32 -25.18 0.94
C ALA A 122 -20.84 -25.37 0.96
N LYS A 123 -21.49 -25.01 2.06
CA LYS A 123 -22.94 -25.09 2.24
C LYS A 123 -23.69 -24.21 1.22
N ASN A 124 -23.30 -22.94 1.10
CA ASN A 124 -24.01 -21.97 0.26
C ASN A 124 -23.81 -22.26 -1.23
N ALA A 125 -22.60 -22.65 -1.64
CA ALA A 125 -22.29 -23.00 -3.03
C ALA A 125 -22.65 -24.45 -3.41
N ARG A 126 -23.08 -25.28 -2.44
CA ARG A 126 -23.40 -26.71 -2.62
C ARG A 126 -22.24 -27.51 -3.24
N ILE A 127 -21.04 -27.32 -2.68
CA ILE A 127 -19.80 -27.99 -3.10
C ILE A 127 -19.15 -28.72 -1.92
N SER A 128 -18.16 -29.58 -2.19
CA SER A 128 -17.44 -30.27 -1.11
C SER A 128 -16.58 -29.32 -0.29
N LEU A 129 -16.29 -29.68 0.97
CA LEU A 129 -15.39 -28.90 1.84
C LEU A 129 -14.00 -28.70 1.21
N HIS A 130 -13.49 -29.72 0.51
CA HIS A 130 -12.20 -29.65 -0.17
C HIS A 130 -12.21 -28.63 -1.33
N GLN A 131 -13.28 -28.61 -2.14
CA GLN A 131 -13.45 -27.60 -3.20
C GLN A 131 -13.58 -26.20 -2.62
N ALA A 132 -14.37 -26.04 -1.54
CA ALA A 132 -14.53 -24.76 -0.85
C ALA A 132 -13.21 -24.24 -0.28
N GLU A 133 -12.42 -25.11 0.38
CA GLU A 133 -11.11 -24.77 0.92
C GLU A 133 -10.17 -24.23 -0.16
N SER A 134 -10.09 -24.91 -1.31
CA SER A 134 -9.27 -24.47 -2.44
C SER A 134 -9.66 -23.09 -2.94
N ILE A 135 -10.97 -22.83 -3.09
CA ILE A 135 -11.49 -21.54 -3.56
C ILE A 135 -11.23 -20.43 -2.54
N VAL A 136 -11.51 -20.66 -1.26
CA VAL A 136 -11.32 -19.68 -0.19
C VAL A 136 -9.85 -19.30 -0.05
N LYS A 137 -8.94 -20.29 0.01
CA LYS A 137 -7.49 -20.02 0.10
C LYS A 137 -6.95 -19.32 -1.14
N LYS A 138 -7.43 -19.68 -2.33
CA LYS A 138 -7.05 -19.00 -3.58
C LYS A 138 -7.46 -17.53 -3.56
N TYR A 139 -8.67 -17.23 -3.11
CA TYR A 139 -9.15 -15.86 -2.98
C TYR A 139 -8.33 -15.06 -1.95
N ASP A 140 -8.05 -15.64 -0.78
CA ASP A 140 -7.23 -14.97 0.25
C ASP A 140 -5.83 -14.61 -0.29
N LYS A 141 -5.21 -15.51 -1.08
CA LYS A 141 -3.93 -15.25 -1.76
C LYS A 141 -4.03 -14.12 -2.78
N GLN A 142 -5.09 -14.10 -3.60
CA GLN A 142 -5.32 -13.04 -4.59
C GLN A 142 -5.55 -11.69 -3.91
N LEU A 143 -6.34 -11.66 -2.85
CA LEU A 143 -6.61 -10.46 -2.07
C LEU A 143 -5.32 -9.90 -1.44
N MET A 144 -4.48 -10.77 -0.86
CA MET A 144 -3.18 -10.36 -0.32
C MET A 144 -2.25 -9.79 -1.38
N GLN A 145 -2.20 -10.38 -2.57
CA GLN A 145 -1.41 -9.85 -3.70
C GLN A 145 -1.95 -8.50 -4.16
N PHE A 146 -3.27 -8.39 -4.28
CA PHE A 146 -3.96 -7.15 -4.66
C PHE A 146 -3.62 -6.01 -3.69
N THR A 147 -3.84 -6.18 -2.38
CA THR A 147 -3.62 -5.07 -1.43
C THR A 147 -2.15 -4.70 -1.30
N ARG A 148 -1.23 -5.67 -1.37
CA ARG A 148 0.21 -5.38 -1.37
C ARG A 148 0.62 -4.57 -2.59
N TYR A 149 0.13 -4.94 -3.77
CA TYR A 149 0.51 -4.25 -5.00
C TYR A 149 -0.09 -2.84 -5.10
N HIS A 150 -1.37 -2.70 -4.79
CA HIS A 150 -2.09 -1.44 -5.00
C HIS A 150 -2.04 -0.47 -3.83
N LEU A 151 -1.87 -0.98 -2.61
CA LEU A 151 -2.02 -0.20 -1.38
C LEU A 151 -0.78 -0.28 -0.48
N ASN A 152 0.22 -1.10 -0.83
CA ASN A 152 1.40 -1.40 0.00
C ASN A 152 1.05 -1.82 1.45
N LYS A 153 -0.11 -2.46 1.64
CA LYS A 153 -0.59 -2.91 2.95
C LYS A 153 -1.18 -4.32 2.89
N LYS A 154 -1.26 -4.95 4.07
CA LYS A 154 -1.96 -6.23 4.23
C LYS A 154 -3.48 -6.01 4.08
N PRO A 155 -4.23 -7.03 3.62
CA PRO A 155 -5.67 -6.93 3.61
C PRO A 155 -6.20 -6.84 5.03
N PHE A 156 -7.34 -6.17 5.21
CA PHE A 156 -8.00 -6.03 6.52
C PHE A 156 -7.20 -5.26 7.58
N SER A 157 -6.15 -4.50 7.21
CA SER A 157 -5.47 -3.61 8.15
C SER A 157 -6.47 -2.62 8.79
N PRO A 158 -6.45 -2.43 10.13
CA PRO A 158 -7.48 -1.64 10.84
C PRO A 158 -7.70 -0.23 10.30
N ASP A 159 -6.64 0.46 9.87
CA ASP A 159 -6.71 1.84 9.37
C ASP A 159 -7.56 2.01 8.09
N PHE A 160 -7.94 0.91 7.44
CA PHE A 160 -8.83 0.94 6.27
C PHE A 160 -10.33 0.93 6.64
N PHE A 161 -10.70 0.63 7.88
CA PHE A 161 -12.08 0.36 8.27
C PHE A 161 -12.46 1.09 9.55
N ASP A 162 -13.72 1.51 9.63
CA ASP A 162 -14.30 1.99 10.87
C ASP A 162 -14.60 0.83 11.83
N ALA A 163 -14.91 -0.35 11.27
CA ALA A 163 -15.14 -1.55 12.06
C ALA A 163 -14.78 -2.84 11.29
N ASN A 164 -14.20 -3.78 12.03
CA ASN A 164 -14.01 -5.17 11.61
C ASN A 164 -15.03 -6.03 12.35
N ILE A 165 -15.93 -6.69 11.62
CA ILE A 165 -17.02 -7.49 12.17
C ILE A 165 -16.69 -8.97 12.03
N ASP A 166 -16.50 -9.64 13.15
CA ASP A 166 -16.39 -11.10 13.20
C ASP A 166 -17.78 -11.72 13.07
N VAL A 167 -18.14 -12.11 11.84
CA VAL A 167 -19.50 -12.58 11.51
C VAL A 167 -19.79 -13.97 12.07
N SER A 168 -18.78 -14.71 12.52
CA SER A 168 -18.96 -16.05 13.11
C SER A 168 -19.69 -16.01 14.46
N LYS A 169 -19.71 -14.84 15.11
CA LYS A 169 -20.28 -14.62 16.45
C LYS A 169 -21.75 -14.23 16.46
N TYR A 170 -22.35 -14.01 15.30
CA TYR A 170 -23.67 -13.41 15.19
C TYR A 170 -24.50 -14.09 14.10
N LYS A 171 -25.82 -13.99 14.20
CA LYS A 171 -26.71 -14.35 13.09
C LYS A 171 -26.65 -13.28 12.00
N VAL A 172 -27.02 -13.66 10.77
CA VAL A 172 -27.02 -12.75 9.61
C VAL A 172 -27.84 -11.49 9.90
N GLU A 173 -29.01 -11.65 10.52
CA GLU A 173 -29.95 -10.57 10.86
C GLU A 173 -29.36 -9.61 11.89
N GLU A 174 -28.63 -10.15 12.86
CA GLU A 174 -27.99 -9.36 13.91
C GLU A 174 -26.84 -8.51 13.35
N VAL A 175 -26.06 -9.08 12.43
CA VAL A 175 -24.99 -8.33 11.74
C VAL A 175 -25.58 -7.18 10.92
N ALA A 176 -26.59 -7.45 10.10
CA ALA A 176 -27.22 -6.43 9.25
C ALA A 176 -27.84 -5.30 10.11
N LYS A 177 -28.54 -5.65 11.20
CA LYS A 177 -29.11 -4.67 12.12
C LYS A 177 -28.04 -3.80 12.79
N ARG A 178 -26.93 -4.39 13.23
CA ARG A 178 -25.83 -3.65 13.86
C ARG A 178 -25.16 -2.68 12.89
N ILE A 179 -25.00 -3.08 11.63
CA ILE A 179 -24.47 -2.19 10.58
C ILE A 179 -25.43 -1.02 10.35
N PHE A 180 -26.73 -1.27 10.32
CA PHE A 180 -27.74 -0.24 10.18
C PHE A 180 -27.71 0.76 11.34
N GLU A 181 -27.56 0.30 12.59
CA GLU A 181 -27.43 1.16 13.78
C GLU A 181 -26.13 1.99 13.73
N LEU A 182 -25.00 1.39 13.33
CA LEU A 182 -23.72 2.09 13.14
C LEU A 182 -23.80 3.15 12.02
N MET A 183 -24.54 2.86 10.96
CA MET A 183 -24.79 3.83 9.89
C MET A 183 -25.53 5.04 10.46
N GLN A 184 -26.63 4.82 11.19
CA GLN A 184 -27.46 5.90 11.73
C GLN A 184 -26.68 6.83 12.67
N SER A 185 -25.79 6.29 13.50
CA SER A 185 -24.98 7.09 14.44
C SER A 185 -23.91 7.94 13.77
N LYS A 186 -23.54 7.63 12.51
CA LYS A 186 -22.47 8.33 11.75
C LYS A 186 -23.00 9.38 10.77
N ILE A 187 -24.33 9.52 10.65
CA ILE A 187 -24.93 10.51 9.76
C ILE A 187 -24.64 11.91 10.30
N THR A 188 -23.94 12.73 9.52
CA THR A 188 -23.60 14.11 9.82
C THR A 188 -24.02 15.01 8.64
N GLU A 189 -24.68 16.15 8.89
CA GLU A 189 -25.01 17.14 7.84
C GLU A 189 -23.89 18.20 7.70
N PRO A 190 -23.67 18.82 6.51
CA PRO A 190 -24.48 18.81 5.28
C PRO A 190 -23.86 18.09 4.07
N LEU A 191 -24.76 17.55 3.22
CA LEU A 191 -24.51 16.63 2.11
C LEU A 191 -23.60 17.15 0.97
N ALA A 192 -23.51 18.47 0.79
CA ALA A 192 -22.85 19.10 -0.36
C ALA A 192 -21.33 18.87 -0.40
N GLU A 193 -20.69 18.74 0.76
CA GLU A 193 -19.23 18.60 0.86
C GLU A 193 -18.78 17.17 0.48
N GLY A 194 -19.58 16.14 0.77
CA GLY A 194 -19.34 14.77 0.30
C GLY A 194 -19.36 14.68 -1.24
N GLN A 195 -20.38 15.26 -1.87
CA GLN A 195 -20.53 15.32 -3.32
C GLN A 195 -19.33 15.98 -3.98
N LYS A 196 -18.93 17.12 -3.42
CA LYS A 196 -17.77 17.89 -3.85
C LYS A 196 -16.47 17.09 -3.77
N LYS A 197 -16.23 16.36 -2.66
CA LYS A 197 -15.05 15.50 -2.53
C LYS A 197 -15.00 14.37 -3.55
N ILE A 198 -16.15 13.78 -3.90
CA ILE A 198 -16.21 12.76 -4.96
C ILE A 198 -15.90 13.40 -6.32
N ASN A 199 -16.46 14.58 -6.62
CA ASN A 199 -16.16 15.32 -7.84
C ASN A 199 -14.67 15.69 -7.93
N ASP A 200 -14.09 16.18 -6.84
CA ASP A 200 -12.67 16.50 -6.74
C ASP A 200 -11.81 15.25 -7.02
N PHE A 201 -12.18 14.11 -6.46
CA PHE A 201 -11.52 12.83 -6.74
C PHE A 201 -11.65 12.39 -8.22
N ILE A 202 -12.80 12.60 -8.84
CA ILE A 202 -13.02 12.32 -10.27
C ILE A 202 -12.11 13.20 -11.13
N ILE A 203 -12.02 14.50 -10.83
CA ILE A 203 -11.16 15.45 -11.56
C ILE A 203 -9.70 15.02 -11.45
N ALA A 204 -9.23 14.72 -10.23
CA ALA A 204 -7.89 14.19 -10.02
C ALA A 204 -7.64 12.94 -10.88
N CYS A 205 -8.51 11.92 -10.80
CA CYS A 205 -8.33 10.70 -11.59
C CYS A 205 -8.33 10.94 -13.11
N LYS A 206 -9.15 11.89 -13.62
CA LYS A 206 -9.17 12.27 -15.04
C LYS A 206 -7.86 12.92 -15.47
N VAL A 207 -7.31 13.84 -14.67
CA VAL A 207 -6.03 14.48 -14.96
C VAL A 207 -4.88 13.46 -14.88
N GLN A 208 -4.90 12.56 -13.89
CA GLN A 208 -3.93 11.46 -13.82
C GLN A 208 -3.99 10.58 -15.07
N LEU A 209 -5.19 10.20 -15.50
CA LEU A 209 -5.40 9.40 -16.71
C LEU A 209 -4.85 10.11 -17.95
N TYR A 210 -5.08 11.42 -18.08
CA TYR A 210 -4.53 12.23 -19.16
C TYR A 210 -2.99 12.13 -19.23
N PHE A 211 -2.29 12.30 -18.11
CA PHE A 211 -0.83 12.14 -18.06
C PHE A 211 -0.38 10.72 -18.41
N LEU A 212 -1.08 9.70 -17.91
CA LEU A 212 -0.77 8.30 -18.23
C LEU A 212 -0.97 7.96 -19.71
N LEU A 213 -1.92 8.61 -20.39
CA LEU A 213 -2.12 8.50 -21.83
C LEU A 213 -0.98 9.16 -22.62
N MET A 214 -0.41 10.24 -22.09
CA MET A 214 0.80 10.88 -22.62
C MET A 214 2.11 10.13 -22.26
N GLY A 215 2.01 9.04 -21.49
CA GLY A 215 3.16 8.24 -21.07
C GLY A 215 3.90 8.77 -19.84
N GLU A 216 3.36 9.78 -19.15
CA GLU A 216 3.92 10.31 -17.92
C GLU A 216 3.27 9.61 -16.70
N ASP A 217 4.11 9.08 -15.81
CA ASP A 217 3.70 8.37 -14.60
C ASP A 217 3.71 9.31 -13.40
N VAL A 218 2.57 9.96 -13.18
CA VAL A 218 2.35 10.92 -12.09
C VAL A 218 1.14 10.51 -11.25
N GLU A 219 1.06 11.08 -10.06
CA GLU A 219 -0.15 11.08 -9.26
C GLU A 219 -0.71 12.48 -9.15
N THR A 220 -2.02 12.58 -8.93
CA THR A 220 -2.69 13.87 -8.83
C THR A 220 -3.65 13.90 -7.65
N ALA A 221 -3.72 15.03 -6.96
CA ALA A 221 -4.79 15.36 -6.02
C ALA A 221 -5.46 16.65 -6.50
N PHE A 222 -6.73 16.80 -6.18
CA PHE A 222 -7.48 18.02 -6.49
C PHE A 222 -8.34 18.38 -5.28
N SER A 223 -8.37 19.65 -4.93
CA SER A 223 -9.22 20.17 -3.87
C SER A 223 -9.45 21.66 -4.08
N ASN A 224 -10.71 22.09 -4.03
CA ASN A 224 -11.07 23.51 -4.05
C ASN A 224 -10.45 24.32 -5.22
N GLY A 225 -10.32 23.72 -6.40
CA GLY A 225 -9.74 24.35 -7.58
C GLY A 225 -8.22 24.29 -7.67
N LYS A 226 -7.55 23.73 -6.67
CA LYS A 226 -6.10 23.49 -6.70
C LYS A 226 -5.82 22.06 -7.14
N LEU A 227 -5.11 21.91 -8.26
CA LEU A 227 -4.53 20.65 -8.72
C LEU A 227 -3.10 20.54 -8.18
N THR A 228 -2.80 19.43 -7.51
CA THR A 228 -1.44 19.09 -7.11
C THR A 228 -0.99 17.86 -7.88
N VAL A 229 0.12 17.95 -8.62
CA VAL A 229 0.72 16.85 -9.39
C VAL A 229 2.00 16.40 -8.70
N PHE A 230 2.16 15.09 -8.55
CA PHE A 230 3.19 14.47 -7.75
C PHE A 230 4.08 13.60 -8.63
N LEU A 231 5.36 13.93 -8.67
CA LEU A 231 6.33 13.32 -9.57
C LEU A 231 7.04 12.16 -8.88
N LYS A 232 6.81 10.94 -9.38
CA LYS A 232 7.41 9.71 -8.83
C LYS A 232 8.87 9.47 -9.18
N LYS A 233 9.37 10.06 -10.28
CA LYS A 233 10.73 9.82 -10.78
C LYS A 233 11.61 11.04 -10.59
N LEU A 234 12.78 10.83 -10.01
CA LEU A 234 13.89 11.79 -10.06
C LEU A 234 14.47 11.77 -11.48
N LYS A 235 14.08 12.74 -12.32
CA LYS A 235 14.72 13.00 -13.61
C LYS A 235 15.91 13.94 -13.38
N ILE A 236 16.97 13.81 -14.20
CA ILE A 236 18.25 14.57 -14.14
C ILE A 236 18.05 16.10 -14.11
N ARG A 237 16.87 16.61 -14.48
CA ARG A 237 16.47 18.03 -14.38
C ARG A 237 15.03 18.15 -13.86
N MET A 238 14.86 18.01 -12.54
CA MET A 238 13.54 17.99 -11.91
C MET A 238 12.73 19.26 -12.13
N GLU A 239 13.37 20.43 -12.09
CA GLU A 239 12.69 21.72 -12.30
C GLU A 239 12.12 21.83 -13.73
N ASN A 240 12.92 21.52 -14.74
CA ASN A 240 12.47 21.55 -16.14
C ASN A 240 11.34 20.55 -16.39
N TYR A 241 11.44 19.36 -15.78
CA TYR A 241 10.40 18.36 -15.90
C TYR A 241 9.13 18.79 -15.17
N ALA A 242 9.23 19.39 -13.99
CA ALA A 242 8.09 19.93 -13.25
C ALA A 242 7.39 21.05 -14.04
N ASN A 243 8.15 21.95 -14.66
CA ASN A 243 7.61 23.00 -15.53
C ASN A 243 6.90 22.42 -16.75
N LYS A 244 7.51 21.44 -17.44
CA LYS A 244 6.87 20.73 -18.55
C LYS A 244 5.54 20.09 -18.14
N ILE A 245 5.50 19.43 -16.98
CA ILE A 245 4.28 18.82 -16.45
C ILE A 245 3.23 19.88 -16.14
N LYS A 246 3.62 21.00 -15.52
CA LYS A 246 2.74 22.12 -15.21
C LYS A 246 2.11 22.72 -16.47
N GLU A 247 2.89 22.90 -17.54
CA GLU A 247 2.43 23.39 -18.84
C GLU A 247 1.56 22.39 -19.60
N SER A 248 1.71 21.09 -19.32
CA SER A 248 0.94 20.02 -19.96
C SER A 248 -0.42 19.77 -19.31
N VAL A 249 -0.76 20.43 -18.20
CA VAL A 249 -2.06 20.26 -17.53
C VAL A 249 -3.20 20.64 -18.47
N PRO A 250 -4.24 19.79 -18.62
CA PRO A 250 -5.37 20.10 -19.48
C PRO A 250 -6.11 21.35 -18.99
N ASN A 251 -6.53 22.21 -19.92
CA ASN A 251 -7.30 23.41 -19.61
C ASN A 251 -8.74 23.01 -19.19
N LEU A 252 -8.96 22.90 -17.89
CA LEU A 252 -10.26 22.58 -17.29
C LEU A 252 -10.72 23.77 -16.43
N PRO A 253 -11.98 24.22 -16.55
CA PRO A 253 -12.48 25.40 -15.82
C PRO A 253 -12.44 25.23 -14.30
N GLU A 254 -12.44 24.00 -13.81
CA GLU A 254 -12.34 23.68 -12.38
C GLU A 254 -10.93 23.95 -11.83
N ILE A 255 -9.88 23.91 -12.65
CA ILE A 255 -8.49 24.10 -12.23
C ILE A 255 -8.15 25.59 -12.24
N LYS A 256 -7.92 26.14 -11.04
CA LYS A 256 -7.53 27.54 -10.80
C LYS A 256 -6.06 27.69 -10.47
N GLU A 257 -5.48 26.70 -9.80
CA GLU A 257 -4.09 26.68 -9.37
C GLU A 257 -3.48 25.31 -9.67
N VAL A 258 -2.22 25.29 -10.10
CA VAL A 258 -1.44 24.06 -10.32
C VAL A 258 -0.15 24.12 -9.52
N GLU A 259 0.03 23.13 -8.66
CA GLU A 259 1.26 22.87 -7.91
C GLU A 259 1.87 21.54 -8.39
N VAL A 260 3.18 21.53 -8.66
CA VAL A 260 3.90 20.30 -9.01
C VAL A 260 4.93 20.02 -7.93
N ILE A 261 4.82 18.86 -7.29
CA ILE A 261 5.65 18.45 -6.16
C ILE A 261 6.62 17.35 -6.62
N PRO A 262 7.94 17.64 -6.67
CA PRO A 262 8.98 16.64 -6.94
C PRO A 262 9.08 15.60 -5.81
N GLY A 263 9.28 14.32 -6.16
CA GLY A 263 9.80 13.33 -5.23
C GLY A 263 8.86 12.90 -4.09
N LYS A 264 7.60 13.33 -4.11
CA LYS A 264 6.54 12.74 -3.30
C LYS A 264 5.70 11.86 -4.21
N SER A 265 5.59 10.57 -3.94
CA SER A 265 4.36 9.85 -4.26
C SER A 265 3.23 10.48 -3.44
N ILE A 266 2.06 10.66 -4.04
CA ILE A 266 0.86 10.75 -3.22
C ILE A 266 0.78 9.39 -2.56
N GLU A 267 1.03 9.35 -1.25
CA GLU A 267 0.18 8.50 -0.42
C GLU A 267 -1.22 8.96 -0.79
N ILE A 268 -1.89 8.23 -1.71
CA ILE A 268 -3.35 8.33 -1.89
C ILE A 268 -3.86 8.43 -0.45
N PRO A 269 -4.88 9.24 -0.10
CA PRO A 269 -5.51 9.05 1.19
C PRO A 269 -6.04 7.61 1.18
N SER A 270 -5.20 6.72 1.64
CA SER A 270 -5.29 5.30 1.82
C SER A 270 -4.60 5.24 3.15
N THR A 271 -5.44 5.33 4.18
CA THR A 271 -5.14 5.37 5.60
C THR A 271 -4.68 6.70 6.15
N MET A 272 -5.25 7.07 7.29
CA MET A 272 -4.66 7.95 8.28
C MET A 272 -3.14 7.83 8.26
N SER A 273 -2.44 8.95 8.17
CA SER A 273 -1.07 9.04 8.68
C SER A 273 -1.12 8.86 10.19
N VAL A 274 -1.23 7.61 10.65
CA VAL A 274 -0.43 7.20 11.80
C VAL A 274 0.88 6.77 11.18
N LYS A 275 1.91 7.62 11.30
CA LYS A 275 3.30 7.28 11.00
C LYS A 275 3.62 5.95 11.67
N LEU A 276 3.82 4.89 10.89
CA LEU A 276 4.69 3.75 11.21
C LEU A 276 5.12 3.18 9.84
N GLU A 277 6.25 3.59 9.27
CA GLU A 277 7.59 3.06 9.57
C GLU A 277 8.12 2.08 8.48
N GLN A 278 8.78 2.65 7.46
CA GLN A 278 9.81 1.95 6.68
C GLN A 278 11.12 2.72 6.82
N PRO A 279 12.30 2.05 6.78
CA PRO A 279 13.58 2.74 6.81
C PRO A 279 13.64 3.74 5.66
N ARG A 280 13.82 5.00 6.02
CA ARG A 280 13.95 6.14 5.11
C ARG A 280 15.25 6.04 4.33
N LEU A 281 16.23 5.33 4.83
CA LEU A 281 17.51 5.10 4.17
C LEU A 281 18.14 3.77 4.62
N VAL A 282 18.48 2.92 3.65
CA VAL A 282 19.28 1.70 3.82
C VAL A 282 20.63 1.90 3.16
N MET A 283 21.73 1.78 3.90
CA MET A 283 23.08 1.87 3.32
C MET A 283 23.59 0.47 2.98
N LEU A 284 24.15 0.30 1.79
CA LEU A 284 24.84 -0.91 1.34
C LEU A 284 26.33 -0.64 1.35
N VAL A 285 27.09 -1.50 2.02
CA VAL A 285 28.55 -1.37 2.18
C VAL A 285 29.22 -2.68 1.81
N ASP A 286 29.90 -2.69 0.67
CA ASP A 286 30.56 -3.87 0.09
C ASP A 286 31.54 -3.42 -1.01
N ASP A 287 32.73 -4.02 -1.10
CA ASP A 287 33.71 -3.68 -2.14
C ASP A 287 33.38 -4.29 -3.51
N GLU A 288 32.42 -5.23 -3.56
CA GLU A 288 31.92 -5.80 -4.81
C GLU A 288 30.89 -4.88 -5.50
N ILE A 289 31.36 -3.91 -6.30
CA ILE A 289 30.53 -2.90 -6.99
C ILE A 289 29.29 -3.48 -7.68
N GLU A 290 29.45 -4.52 -8.50
CA GLU A 290 28.35 -5.13 -9.26
C GLU A 290 27.28 -5.76 -8.34
N PHE A 291 27.72 -6.34 -7.21
CA PHE A 291 26.81 -6.90 -6.21
C PHE A 291 26.00 -5.80 -5.54
N VAL A 292 26.65 -4.71 -5.12
CA VAL A 292 25.99 -3.58 -4.46
C VAL A 292 24.98 -2.91 -5.38
N ASP A 293 25.35 -2.63 -6.63
CA ASP A 293 24.46 -1.97 -7.58
C ASP A 293 23.24 -2.85 -7.87
N THR A 294 23.46 -4.15 -8.11
CA THR A 294 22.37 -5.13 -8.31
C THR A 294 21.46 -5.21 -7.08
N LEU A 295 22.03 -5.23 -5.88
CA LEU A 295 21.27 -5.30 -4.64
C LEU A 295 20.49 -4.00 -4.39
N SER A 296 21.10 -2.85 -4.66
CA SER A 296 20.50 -1.52 -4.59
C SER A 296 19.27 -1.43 -5.48
N GLU A 297 19.37 -1.85 -6.75
CA GLU A 297 18.23 -1.91 -7.67
C GLU A 297 17.12 -2.84 -7.16
N ARG A 298 17.48 -4.01 -6.63
CA ARG A 298 16.52 -4.98 -6.10
C ARG A 298 15.79 -4.47 -4.85
N LEU A 299 16.45 -3.68 -4.01
CA LEU A 299 15.87 -3.04 -2.83
C LEU A 299 15.05 -1.79 -3.20
N ALA A 300 15.50 -1.01 -4.17
CA ALA A 300 14.75 0.14 -4.72
C ALA A 300 13.42 -0.32 -5.35
N ASN A 301 13.41 -1.47 -6.04
CA ASN A 301 12.18 -2.11 -6.53
C ASN A 301 11.21 -2.52 -5.43
N ARG A 302 11.68 -2.60 -4.18
CA ARG A 302 10.90 -2.89 -2.96
C ARG A 302 10.66 -1.64 -2.10
N GLU A 303 10.84 -0.46 -2.70
CA GLU A 303 10.56 0.86 -2.13
C GLU A 303 11.50 1.30 -0.99
N PHE A 304 12.63 0.63 -0.80
CA PHE A 304 13.69 1.15 0.07
C PHE A 304 14.48 2.23 -0.67
N ARG A 305 14.73 3.36 -0.01
CA ARG A 305 15.76 4.30 -0.46
C ARG A 305 17.12 3.76 -0.06
N THR A 306 18.03 3.63 -1.01
CA THR A 306 19.37 3.10 -0.77
C THR A 306 20.44 4.19 -0.87
N SER A 307 21.48 4.06 -0.05
CA SER A 307 22.78 4.70 -0.23
C SER A 307 23.82 3.60 -0.41
N VAL A 308 24.89 3.87 -1.13
CA VAL A 308 25.92 2.90 -1.48
C VAL A 308 27.27 3.42 -1.03
N ALA A 309 28.10 2.53 -0.51
CA ALA A 309 29.52 2.75 -0.27
C ALA A 309 30.29 1.50 -0.70
N TYR A 310 31.40 1.69 -1.41
CA TYR A 310 32.22 0.60 -1.93
C TYR A 310 33.47 0.33 -1.08
N SER A 311 33.60 0.99 0.09
CA SER A 311 34.63 0.71 1.08
C SER A 311 34.18 1.11 2.50
N GLY A 312 34.89 0.63 3.52
CA GLY A 312 34.62 1.01 4.91
C GLY A 312 34.88 2.50 5.18
N GLU A 313 35.87 3.11 4.51
CA GLU A 313 36.14 4.55 4.58
C GLU A 313 34.99 5.37 3.99
N GLU A 314 34.51 4.99 2.80
CA GLU A 314 33.38 5.65 2.13
C GLU A 314 32.10 5.51 2.96
N ALA A 315 31.88 4.35 3.58
CA ALA A 315 30.72 4.14 4.45
C ALA A 315 30.73 5.11 5.63
N ILE A 316 31.87 5.24 6.32
CA ILE A 316 32.01 6.17 7.45
C ILE A 316 31.80 7.62 6.98
N GLU A 317 32.38 8.02 5.85
CA GLU A 317 32.17 9.36 5.30
C GLU A 317 30.69 9.62 4.97
N ASN A 318 30.02 8.66 4.33
CA ASN A 318 28.63 8.80 3.91
C ASN A 318 27.66 8.86 5.11
N ILE A 319 27.93 8.11 6.18
CA ILE A 319 27.12 8.15 7.41
C ILE A 319 27.14 9.53 8.06
N THR A 320 28.27 10.26 8.00
CA THR A 320 28.34 11.62 8.52
C THR A 320 27.49 12.63 7.74
N LYS A 321 27.22 12.36 6.45
CA LYS A 321 26.41 13.21 5.57
C LYS A 321 24.92 12.93 5.72
N GLU A 322 24.55 11.66 5.79
CA GLU A 322 23.16 11.23 5.98
C GLU A 322 23.12 9.91 6.76
N VAL A 323 22.60 9.96 7.99
CA VAL A 323 22.54 8.79 8.88
C VAL A 323 21.51 7.78 8.36
N PRO A 324 21.91 6.55 8.00
CA PRO A 324 20.99 5.51 7.56
C PRO A 324 20.23 4.91 8.74
N ASP A 325 19.02 4.41 8.50
CA ASP A 325 18.29 3.66 9.53
C ASP A 325 18.83 2.22 9.67
N VAL A 326 19.22 1.62 8.54
CA VAL A 326 19.77 0.26 8.48
C VAL A 326 20.99 0.24 7.57
N ILE A 327 22.06 -0.43 8.00
CA ILE A 327 23.26 -0.70 7.19
C ILE A 327 23.31 -2.19 6.89
N ILE A 328 23.51 -2.54 5.62
CA ILE A 328 23.88 -3.87 5.16
C ILE A 328 25.37 -3.84 4.89
N LEU A 329 26.13 -4.65 5.64
CA LEU A 329 27.58 -4.51 5.73
C LEU A 329 28.27 -5.84 5.42
N ASP A 330 29.16 -5.86 4.43
CA ASP A 330 30.11 -6.95 4.26
C ASP A 330 31.24 -6.87 5.30
N LEU A 331 31.79 -8.03 5.69
CA LEU A 331 32.87 -8.10 6.68
C LEU A 331 34.26 -7.99 6.07
N LYS A 332 34.44 -8.45 4.83
CA LYS A 332 35.74 -8.68 4.21
C LYS A 332 35.99 -7.68 3.10
N MET A 333 36.27 -6.44 3.50
CA MET A 333 36.63 -5.36 2.60
C MET A 333 38.12 -4.96 2.77
N PRO A 334 38.80 -4.50 1.70
CA PRO A 334 40.11 -3.86 1.80
C PRO A 334 40.08 -2.58 2.64
N GLY A 335 41.17 -2.30 3.36
CA GLY A 335 41.29 -1.10 4.18
C GLY A 335 40.57 -1.26 5.52
N ILE A 336 39.60 -0.39 5.80
CA ILE A 336 38.72 -0.54 6.97
C ILE A 336 37.75 -1.71 6.73
N ASP A 337 37.87 -2.76 7.56
CA ASP A 337 37.00 -3.93 7.49
C ASP A 337 35.61 -3.70 8.10
N GLY A 338 34.67 -4.61 7.83
CA GLY A 338 33.29 -4.48 8.30
C GLY A 338 33.12 -4.61 9.81
N ILE A 339 34.04 -5.28 10.52
CA ILE A 339 33.99 -5.34 11.99
C ILE A 339 34.32 -3.96 12.58
N GLU A 340 35.31 -3.29 12.02
CA GLU A 340 35.69 -1.94 12.43
C GLU A 340 34.59 -0.92 12.08
N VAL A 341 33.96 -1.01 10.91
CA VAL A 341 32.79 -0.19 10.56
C VAL A 341 31.66 -0.42 11.57
N LEU A 342 31.29 -1.68 11.84
CA LEU A 342 30.24 -2.03 12.81
C LEU A 342 30.54 -1.42 14.19
N ARG A 343 31.78 -1.56 14.67
CA ARG A 343 32.22 -1.03 15.96
C ARG A 343 32.07 0.49 16.04
N ARG A 344 32.45 1.21 14.99
CA ARG A 344 32.33 2.68 14.93
C ARG A 344 30.87 3.11 14.84
N VAL A 345 30.08 2.48 13.96
CA VAL A 345 28.65 2.78 13.81
C VAL A 345 27.91 2.57 15.13
N LYS A 346 28.11 1.45 15.82
CA LYS A 346 27.42 1.20 17.09
C LYS A 346 27.87 2.11 18.23
N LYS A 347 29.06 2.71 18.13
CA LYS A 347 29.56 3.69 19.09
C LYS A 347 29.04 5.10 18.81
N GLU A 348 29.04 5.53 17.55
CA GLU A 348 28.74 6.91 17.13
C GLU A 348 27.26 7.11 16.78
N HIS A 349 26.61 6.07 16.27
CA HIS A 349 25.21 6.04 15.83
C HIS A 349 24.49 4.79 16.36
N PRO A 350 24.33 4.65 17.70
CA PRO A 350 23.74 3.46 18.32
C PRO A 350 22.31 3.15 17.85
N GLU A 351 21.59 4.16 17.36
CA GLU A 351 20.24 4.06 16.77
C GLU A 351 20.20 3.47 15.36
N THR A 352 21.35 3.29 14.71
CA THR A 352 21.46 2.65 13.39
C THR A 352 21.59 1.14 13.56
N GLU A 353 20.74 0.36 12.89
CA GLU A 353 20.86 -1.11 12.93
C GLU A 353 21.75 -1.63 11.81
N VAL A 354 22.58 -2.62 12.14
CA VAL A 354 23.55 -3.18 11.19
C VAL A 354 23.24 -4.66 10.98
N ILE A 355 23.06 -5.04 9.72
CA ILE A 355 22.90 -6.42 9.26
C ILE A 355 24.18 -6.81 8.54
N ILE A 356 24.84 -7.85 9.02
CA ILE A 356 25.98 -8.42 8.31
C ILE A 356 25.48 -9.24 7.13
N LEU A 357 26.07 -9.01 5.96
CA LEU A 357 25.83 -9.80 4.76
C LEU A 357 27.18 -10.15 4.11
N THR A 358 27.68 -11.36 4.34
CA THR A 358 29.01 -11.75 3.84
C THR A 358 29.06 -13.13 3.20
N GLY A 359 29.95 -13.32 2.23
CA GLY A 359 30.23 -14.62 1.62
C GLY A 359 31.31 -15.42 2.36
N HIS A 360 32.09 -14.78 3.26
CA HIS A 360 33.28 -15.37 3.86
C HIS A 360 33.41 -14.97 5.34
N GLY A 361 32.63 -15.60 6.21
CA GLY A 361 32.70 -15.39 7.64
C GLY A 361 32.90 -16.68 8.43
N SER A 362 33.72 -16.62 9.47
CA SER A 362 33.88 -17.68 10.46
C SER A 362 32.83 -17.56 11.57
N GLU A 363 32.53 -18.68 12.24
CA GLU A 363 31.62 -18.66 13.40
C GLU A 363 32.10 -17.71 14.51
N LYS A 364 33.42 -17.54 14.63
CA LYS A 364 34.03 -16.57 15.54
C LYS A 364 33.69 -15.13 15.16
N GLU A 365 33.78 -14.77 13.88
CA GLU A 365 33.47 -13.42 13.41
C GLU A 365 31.97 -13.13 13.50
N LYS A 366 31.12 -14.12 13.26
CA LYS A 366 29.68 -14.03 13.50
C LYS A 366 29.37 -13.75 14.96
N GLN A 367 30.02 -14.46 15.89
CA GLN A 367 29.87 -14.23 17.31
C GLN A 367 30.32 -12.82 17.71
N ILE A 368 31.49 -12.39 17.25
CA ILE A 368 32.00 -11.02 17.48
C ILE A 368 31.03 -9.97 16.93
N ALA A 369 30.47 -10.15 15.74
CA ALA A 369 29.50 -9.21 15.17
C ALA A 369 28.25 -9.06 16.04
N TYR A 370 27.72 -10.16 16.59
CA TYR A 370 26.60 -10.08 17.53
C TYR A 370 26.97 -9.42 18.86
N GLU A 371 28.16 -9.71 19.40
CA GLU A 371 28.67 -9.07 20.62
C GLU A 371 28.84 -7.54 20.46
N LEU A 372 29.23 -7.10 19.26
CA LEU A 372 29.31 -5.69 18.89
C LEU A 372 27.94 -5.05 18.59
N GLY A 373 26.85 -5.83 18.62
CA GLY A 373 25.48 -5.34 18.51
C GLY A 373 24.86 -5.43 17.11
N ALA A 374 25.40 -6.24 16.20
CA ALA A 374 24.74 -6.50 14.91
C ALA A 374 23.32 -7.05 15.13
N PHE A 375 22.37 -6.55 14.35
CA PHE A 375 20.98 -6.98 14.39
C PHE A 375 20.79 -8.39 13.82
N GLY A 376 21.46 -8.66 12.70
CA GLY A 376 21.34 -9.91 11.96
C GLY A 376 22.62 -10.25 11.24
N TYR A 377 22.76 -11.52 10.89
CA TYR A 377 23.88 -12.07 10.15
C TYR A 377 23.34 -12.98 9.06
N LEU A 378 23.64 -12.65 7.81
CA LEU A 378 23.18 -13.35 6.62
C LEU A 378 24.38 -13.72 5.75
N GLU A 379 24.29 -14.85 5.06
CA GLU A 379 25.34 -15.34 4.18
C GLU A 379 25.01 -15.05 2.71
N LYS A 380 26.01 -14.67 1.93
CA LYS A 380 25.90 -14.59 0.46
C LYS A 380 25.98 -16.02 -0.13
N PRO A 381 25.15 -16.38 -1.12
CA PRO A 381 24.07 -15.59 -1.70
C PRO A 381 22.82 -15.57 -0.81
N VAL A 382 22.22 -14.39 -0.66
CA VAL A 382 21.01 -14.19 0.16
C VAL A 382 19.77 -14.08 -0.72
N ASP A 383 18.66 -14.68 -0.27
CA ASP A 383 17.35 -14.41 -0.84
C ASP A 383 16.93 -12.96 -0.51
N ILE A 384 16.62 -12.20 -1.54
CA ILE A 384 16.26 -10.79 -1.43
C ILE A 384 15.02 -10.55 -0.56
N ASP A 385 14.07 -11.50 -0.51
CA ASP A 385 12.88 -11.38 0.32
C ASP A 385 13.21 -11.60 1.81
N VAL A 386 14.17 -12.51 2.10
CA VAL A 386 14.71 -12.72 3.46
C VAL A 386 15.44 -11.48 3.94
N LEU A 387 16.29 -10.90 3.09
CA LEU A 387 17.01 -9.66 3.40
C LEU A 387 16.03 -8.50 3.65
N SER A 388 15.02 -8.35 2.79
CA SER A 388 13.99 -7.31 2.91
C SER A 388 13.17 -7.43 4.20
N GLU A 389 12.83 -8.65 4.61
CA GLU A 389 12.16 -8.90 5.89
C GLU A 389 13.07 -8.58 7.09
N THR A 390 14.36 -8.92 6.99
CA THR A 390 15.35 -8.64 8.03
C THR A 390 15.55 -7.13 8.22
N ILE A 391 15.64 -6.36 7.13
CA ILE A 391 15.69 -4.89 7.15
C ILE A 391 14.47 -4.31 7.88
N ARG A 392 13.26 -4.80 7.59
CA ARG A 392 12.03 -4.34 8.25
C ARG A 392 12.03 -4.63 9.75
N LYS A 393 12.45 -5.84 10.16
CA LYS A 393 12.56 -6.19 11.59
C LYS A 393 13.61 -5.35 12.31
N ALA A 394 14.74 -5.05 11.66
CA ALA A 394 15.76 -4.15 12.20
C ALA A 394 15.17 -2.77 12.46
N TYR A 395 14.42 -2.26 11.49
CA TYR A 395 13.78 -0.96 11.58
C TYR A 395 12.68 -0.88 12.66
N GLU A 396 11.84 -1.92 12.79
CA GLU A 396 10.82 -2.02 13.84
C GLU A 396 11.43 -1.97 15.25
N LYS A 397 12.63 -2.53 15.44
CA LYS A 397 13.36 -2.50 16.73
C LYS A 397 13.76 -1.07 17.10
N ILE A 398 14.32 -0.31 16.15
CA ILE A 398 14.74 1.09 16.35
C ILE A 398 13.57 1.92 16.90
N HIS A 399 12.39 1.72 16.33
CA HIS A 399 11.24 2.53 16.66
C HIS A 399 10.49 2.10 17.92
N ARG A 400 10.47 0.81 18.23
CA ARG A 400 10.01 0.37 19.56
C ARG A 400 10.85 1.01 20.67
N MET A 401 12.17 1.10 20.50
CA MET A 401 13.07 1.74 21.46
C MET A 401 12.87 3.26 21.56
N LYS A 402 12.64 3.96 20.42
CA LYS A 402 12.32 5.39 20.41
C LYS A 402 11.00 5.71 21.13
N ASN A 403 9.95 4.92 20.89
CA ASN A 403 8.64 5.11 21.52
C ASN A 403 8.64 4.80 23.04
N LEU A 404 9.52 3.90 23.50
CA LEU A 404 9.73 3.64 24.93
C LEU A 404 10.45 4.80 25.64
N ASN A 405 11.43 5.43 24.99
CA ASN A 405 12.20 6.54 25.56
C ASN A 405 11.45 7.88 25.55
N GLU A 406 10.44 8.06 24.71
CA GLU A 406 9.57 9.26 24.69
C GLU A 406 8.44 9.20 25.75
N GLY A 407 8.16 8.02 26.32
CA GLY A 407 7.18 7.83 27.40
C GLY A 407 7.71 8.05 28.83
N GLU A 408 9.02 8.27 28.98
CA GLU A 408 9.69 8.51 30.27
C GLU A 408 10.31 9.93 30.36
N LYS A 409 9.62 10.95 29.82
CA LYS A 409 9.87 12.33 30.26
C LYS A 409 8.77 12.73 31.24
N PRO A 410 9.12 13.13 32.48
CA PRO A 410 8.16 13.44 33.53
C PRO A 410 7.26 14.63 33.20
#